data_AF-A0A1Z8NM90-F1
#
_entry.id   AF-A0A1Z8NM90-F1
#
_cell.length_a   1.000
_cell.length_b   1.000
_cell.length_c   1.000
_cell.angle_alpha   90.00
_cell.angle_beta   90.00
_cell.angle_gamma   90.00
#
_symmetry.space_group_name_H-M   'P 1'
#
loop_
_entity.id
_entity.type
_entity.pdbx_description
1 polymer ?
#
loop_
_entity_poly.entity_id
_entity_poly.type
_entity_poly.pdbx_seq_one_letter_code
_entity_poly.pdbx_strand_id
1 'polypeptide(L)'
;MQAPFGFEVDQWDYLDRGVLRRSRSSHVCLTCEHFGHSENPQHHTVLACSLHRGLIPNGEHLTKKCRTWMVRREHQLGWSPEG
;
A
#
# COMPACT_ATOMS: atom_id res chain seq x y z
N MET A 1 -13.24 -18.70 -7.45
CA MET A 1 -13.12 -17.34 -8.01
C MET A 1 -11.95 -16.69 -7.30
N GLN A 2 -10.80 -16.57 -7.97
CA GLN A 2 -9.55 -16.11 -7.36
C GLN A 2 -9.31 -14.65 -7.79
N ALA A 3 -9.35 -13.70 -6.86
CA ALA A 3 -9.00 -12.32 -7.14
C ALA A 3 -7.47 -12.26 -7.44
N PRO A 4 -7.04 -11.78 -8.61
CA PRO A 4 -5.69 -12.06 -9.13
C PRO A 4 -4.53 -11.38 -8.39
N PHE A 5 -4.76 -10.49 -7.41
CA PHE A 5 -3.68 -9.86 -6.64
C PHE A 5 -4.08 -9.54 -5.18
N GLY A 6 -4.89 -10.39 -4.55
CA GLY A 6 -5.19 -10.28 -3.12
C GLY A 6 -4.09 -10.94 -2.29
N PHE A 7 -3.33 -10.15 -1.54
CA PHE A 7 -2.44 -10.72 -0.51
C PHE A 7 -3.31 -11.41 0.55
N GLU A 8 -2.92 -12.59 1.05
CA GLU A 8 -3.53 -13.19 2.24
C GLU A 8 -3.11 -12.36 3.47
N VAL A 9 -3.85 -11.27 3.68
CA VAL A 9 -3.62 -10.30 4.76
C VAL A 9 -4.36 -10.66 6.05
N ASP A 10 -5.07 -11.79 6.06
CA ASP A 10 -5.84 -12.28 7.22
C ASP A 10 -5.00 -12.37 8.50
N GLN A 11 -3.71 -12.70 8.34
CA GLN A 11 -2.75 -12.87 9.45
C GLN A 11 -1.83 -11.65 9.66
N TRP A 12 -2.05 -10.55 8.94
CA TRP A 12 -1.15 -9.40 8.99
C TRP A 12 -1.63 -8.39 10.03
N ASP A 13 -0.71 -7.97 10.91
CA ASP A 13 -0.99 -6.91 11.87
C ASP A 13 -0.84 -5.52 11.22
N TYR A 14 -1.41 -4.50 11.85
CA TYR A 14 -1.22 -3.12 11.41
C TYR A 14 0.24 -2.70 11.59
N LEU A 15 0.78 -2.02 10.58
CA LEU A 15 2.13 -1.49 10.64
C LEU A 15 2.28 -0.53 11.82
N ASP A 16 3.28 -0.81 12.65
CA ASP A 16 3.62 0.07 13.76
C ASP A 16 3.95 1.49 13.28
N ARG A 17 3.69 2.48 14.14
CA ARG A 17 3.92 3.90 13.85
C ARG A 17 5.38 4.19 13.49
N GLY A 18 6.34 3.36 13.90
CA GLY A 18 7.76 3.45 13.55
C GLY A 18 8.10 3.01 12.12
N VAL A 19 7.25 2.19 11.48
CA VAL A 19 7.49 1.71 10.11
C VAL A 19 7.07 2.75 9.07
N LEU A 20 5.95 3.45 9.33
CA LEU A 20 5.39 4.47 8.45
C LEU A 20 5.88 5.88 8.85
N ARG A 21 6.65 6.52 7.97
CA ARG A 21 7.14 7.89 8.14
C ARG A 21 6.22 8.88 7.45
N ARG A 22 5.92 10.00 8.10
CA ARG A 22 5.16 11.11 7.48
C ARG A 22 5.90 11.64 6.25
N SER A 23 5.14 11.97 5.22
CA SER A 23 5.61 12.56 3.97
C SER A 23 4.76 13.79 3.66
N ARG A 24 5.40 14.86 3.17
CA ARG A 24 4.72 16.13 2.83
C ARG A 24 4.61 16.34 1.31
N SER A 25 4.82 15.28 0.54
CA SER A 25 4.83 15.28 -0.93
C SER A 25 4.06 14.05 -1.42
N SER A 26 3.92 13.89 -2.74
CA SER A 26 3.26 12.72 -3.36
C SER A 26 3.98 11.38 -3.14
N HIS A 27 5.08 11.35 -2.38
CA HIS A 27 5.80 10.14 -1.98
C HIS A 27 5.11 9.52 -0.76
N VAL A 28 4.05 8.77 -0.98
CA VAL A 28 3.19 8.19 0.07
C VAL A 28 3.01 6.69 -0.23
N CYS A 29 2.42 5.92 0.69
CA CYS A 29 2.25 4.49 0.46
C CYS A 29 1.45 4.25 -0.83
N LEU A 30 0.41 5.05 -1.11
CA LEU A 30 -0.38 4.91 -2.35
C LEU A 30 0.47 4.88 -3.64
N THR A 31 1.57 5.64 -3.68
CA THR A 31 2.49 5.74 -4.83
C THR A 31 3.70 4.81 -4.72
N CYS A 32 3.71 3.94 -3.72
CA CYS A 32 4.75 2.93 -3.51
C CYS A 32 4.50 1.70 -4.37
N GLU A 33 5.54 1.08 -4.93
CA GLU A 33 5.41 -0.19 -5.65
C GLU A 33 4.95 -1.35 -4.75
N HIS A 34 5.25 -1.28 -3.45
CA HIS A 34 4.91 -2.31 -2.47
C HIS A 34 3.50 -2.14 -1.90
N PHE A 35 2.79 -1.10 -2.31
CA PHE A 35 1.43 -0.87 -1.84
C PHE A 35 0.46 -1.76 -2.59
N GLY A 36 -0.38 -2.42 -1.81
CA GLY A 36 -1.47 -3.24 -2.32
C GLY A 36 -2.72 -3.02 -1.50
N HIS A 37 -3.81 -3.59 -2.01
CA HIS A 37 -5.07 -3.71 -1.31
C HIS A 37 -5.46 -5.19 -1.33
N SER A 38 -6.20 -5.61 -0.31
CA SER A 38 -6.78 -6.93 -0.25
C SER A 38 -8.12 -6.86 0.46
N GLU A 39 -8.89 -7.93 0.41
CA GLU A 39 -10.17 -8.04 1.09
C GLU A 39 -9.96 -8.80 2.41
N ASN A 40 -10.45 -8.26 3.51
CA ASN A 40 -10.46 -8.98 4.77
C ASN A 40 -11.63 -9.99 4.80
N PRO A 41 -11.69 -10.93 5.77
CA PRO A 41 -12.78 -11.89 5.90
C PRO A 41 -14.17 -11.26 6.12
N GLN A 42 -14.23 -9.99 6.52
CA GLN A 42 -15.45 -9.22 6.66
C GLN A 42 -15.83 -8.50 5.35
N HIS A 43 -15.18 -8.82 4.23
CA HIS A 43 -15.38 -8.19 2.91
C HIS A 43 -15.08 -6.69 2.88
N HIS A 44 -14.25 -6.20 3.79
CA HIS A 44 -13.75 -4.82 3.74
C HIS A 44 -12.41 -4.78 3.01
N THR A 45 -12.27 -3.81 2.11
CA THR A 45 -10.98 -3.50 1.49
C THR A 45 -10.02 -2.98 2.55
N VAL A 46 -8.94 -3.71 2.76
CA VAL A 46 -7.83 -3.32 3.61
C VAL A 46 -6.61 -3.00 2.76
N LEU A 47 -5.84 -2.02 3.23
CA LEU A 47 -4.64 -1.57 2.56
C LEU A 47 -3.44 -2.25 3.21
N ALA A 48 -2.45 -2.64 2.41
CA ALA A 48 -1.34 -3.42 2.90
C ALA A 48 -0.03 -3.04 2.21
N CYS A 49 1.08 -3.27 2.92
CA CYS A 49 2.42 -3.19 2.35
C CYS A 49 2.98 -4.61 2.21
N SER A 50 3.18 -5.06 0.98
CA SER A 50 3.69 -6.41 0.70
C SER A 50 5.11 -6.63 1.19
N LEU A 51 5.93 -5.58 1.21
CA LEU A 51 7.31 -5.60 1.71
C LEU A 51 7.37 -5.89 3.23
N HIS A 52 6.53 -5.20 4.00
CA HIS A 52 6.51 -5.34 5.46
C HIS A 52 5.50 -6.38 5.94
N ARG A 53 4.73 -6.99 5.02
CA ARG A 53 3.64 -7.93 5.32
C ARG A 53 2.73 -7.42 6.45
N GLY A 54 2.31 -6.16 6.33
CA GLY A 54 1.52 -5.49 7.34
C GLY A 54 0.45 -4.58 6.75
N LEU A 55 -0.63 -4.40 7.50
CA LEU A 55 -1.76 -3.57 7.12
C LEU A 55 -1.44 -2.08 7.33
N ILE A 56 -1.87 -1.24 6.40
CA ILE A 56 -1.73 0.21 6.49
C ILE A 56 -3.06 0.76 7.01
N PRO A 57 -3.07 1.50 8.13
CA PRO A 57 -4.29 2.12 8.61
C PRO A 57 -4.89 3.08 7.57
N ASN A 58 -6.22 3.13 7.52
CA ASN A 58 -6.92 4.02 6.60
C ASN A 58 -6.49 5.48 6.81
N GLY A 59 -6.29 6.21 5.70
CA GLY A 59 -5.78 7.58 5.66
C GLY A 59 -4.26 7.72 5.76
N GLU A 60 -3.55 6.80 6.45
CA GLU A 60 -2.08 6.89 6.59
C GLU A 60 -1.36 6.68 5.26
N HIS A 61 -1.94 5.88 4.36
CA HIS A 61 -1.39 5.65 3.03
C HIS A 61 -1.32 6.89 2.13
N LEU A 62 -2.05 7.97 2.48
CA LEU A 62 -2.08 9.26 1.78
C LEU A 62 -1.13 10.31 2.39
N THR A 63 -0.63 10.07 3.59
CA THR A 63 0.18 11.05 4.34
C THR A 63 1.52 10.47 4.81
N LYS A 64 1.69 9.15 4.73
CA LYS A 64 2.88 8.43 5.15
C LYS A 64 3.38 7.50 4.08
N LYS A 65 4.65 7.12 4.20
CA LYS A 65 5.36 6.14 3.37
C LYS A 65 6.12 5.16 4.25
N CYS A 66 6.33 3.94 3.77
CA CYS A 66 7.26 3.01 4.43
C CYS A 66 8.71 3.50 4.29
N ARG A 67 9.61 2.96 5.11
CA ARG A 67 11.04 3.34 5.09
C ARG A 67 11.71 3.00 3.77
N THR A 68 11.32 1.89 3.16
CA THR A 68 11.80 1.40 1.86
C THR A 68 10.82 1.80 0.76
N TRP A 69 10.33 3.03 0.81
CA TRP A 69 9.43 3.53 -0.24
C TRP A 69 10.17 3.54 -1.57
N MET A 70 9.55 2.92 -2.58
CA MET A 70 10.04 2.94 -3.95
C MET A 70 8.89 3.36 -4.85
N VAL A 71 9.17 4.28 -5.77
CA VAL A 71 8.17 4.84 -6.67
C VAL A 71 7.62 3.73 -7.56
N ARG A 72 6.29 3.63 -7.61
CA ARG A 72 5.59 2.67 -8.44
C ARG A 72 5.95 2.89 -9.91
N ARG A 73 6.30 1.83 -10.65
CA ARG A 73 6.81 1.92 -12.03
C ARG A 73 5.90 2.69 -12.99
N GLU A 74 4.59 2.57 -12.81
CA GLU A 74 3.57 3.33 -13.56
C GLU A 74 3.79 4.85 -13.44
N HIS A 75 4.15 5.34 -12.24
CA HIS A 75 4.49 6.75 -12.00
C HIS A 75 5.87 7.13 -12.55
N GLN A 76 6.84 6.22 -12.60
CA GLN A 76 8.16 6.51 -13.17
C GLN A 76 8.13 6.64 -14.70
N LEU A 77 7.30 5.83 -15.36
CA LEU A 77 7.23 5.80 -16.81
C LEU A 77 6.35 6.93 -17.39
N GLY A 78 5.73 7.76 -16.54
CA GLY A 78 4.77 8.77 -16.98
C GLY A 78 3.57 8.16 -17.72
N TRP A 79 3.31 6.87 -17.51
CA TRP A 79 2.32 6.12 -18.27
C TRP A 79 0.93 6.37 -17.67
N SER A 80 0.17 7.28 -18.30
CA SER A 80 -1.28 7.38 -18.13
C SER A 80 -1.94 6.51 -19.20
N PRO A 81 -2.73 5.47 -18.85
CA PRO A 81 -3.42 4.64 -19.83
C PRO A 81 -4.59 5.34 -20.55
N GLU A 82 -4.88 6.62 -20.25
CA GLU A 82 -5.95 7.41 -20.87
C GLU A 82 -5.45 8.39 -21.94
N GLY A 83 -4.75 7.87 -22.95
CA GLY A 83 -4.50 8.57 -24.22
C GLY A 83 -5.62 8.39 -25.22
#